data_AF-A0A7C5T8T1-F1
#
_entry.id   AF-A0A7C5T8T1-F1
#
_cell.length_a   1.000
_cell.length_b   1.000
_cell.length_c   1.000
_cell.angle_alpha   90.00
_cell.angle_beta   90.00
_cell.angle_gamma   90.00
#
_symmetry.space_group_name_H-M   'P 1'
#
loop_
_entity.id
_entity.type
_entity.pdbx_description
1 polymer ?
#
loop_
_entity_poly.entity_id
_entity_poly.type
_entity_poly.pdbx_seq_one_letter_code
_entity_poly.pdbx_strand_id
1 'polypeptide(L)'
;LPADFPMPIIVAQHMPPTFTKSFAERLNSICELKAVEVDRPMPVEVGTIYIGKGGTDVVLARRGGKLIVHPKPENPSFLWHPSVEILGRSALEHCDPKKLIAVMLTGMGHDGADAFTEIKKRGGKTIAESEDSAVVFGMPRELIERGGATIILPAEKIAKQLMKWAKELSN
;
A
#
# COMPACT_ATOMS: atom_id res chain seq x y z
N LEU A 1 -12.93 2.71 -6.46
CA LEU A 1 -13.52 1.79 -5.44
C LEU A 1 -14.72 2.51 -4.85
N PRO A 2 -15.80 1.79 -4.51
CA PRO A 2 -17.01 2.40 -3.97
C PRO A 2 -16.80 2.89 -2.53
N ALA A 3 -17.65 3.81 -2.06
CA ALA A 3 -17.62 4.34 -0.69
C ALA A 3 -17.69 3.25 0.41
N ASP A 4 -18.34 2.13 0.12
CA ASP A 4 -18.55 0.99 1.03
C ASP A 4 -17.46 -0.08 0.93
N PHE A 5 -16.32 0.21 0.28
CA PHE A 5 -15.20 -0.72 0.21
C PHE A 5 -14.77 -1.17 1.63
N PRO A 6 -14.76 -2.47 1.95
CA PRO A 6 -14.77 -2.95 3.33
C PRO A 6 -13.38 -2.96 4.02
N MET A 7 -12.35 -2.42 3.36
CA MET A 7 -10.98 -2.42 3.88
C MET A 7 -10.38 -1.01 3.85
N PRO A 8 -9.54 -0.66 4.84
CA PRO A 8 -8.70 0.54 4.77
C PRO A 8 -7.60 0.37 3.72
N ILE A 9 -7.12 1.48 3.15
CA ILE A 9 -6.04 1.48 2.15
C ILE A 9 -4.91 2.36 2.65
N ILE A 10 -3.68 1.85 2.66
CA ILE A 10 -2.48 2.62 3.02
C ILE A 10 -1.56 2.63 1.80
N VAL A 11 -1.08 3.81 1.41
CA VAL A 11 -0.29 4.04 0.20
C VAL A 11 1.05 4.68 0.58
N ALA A 12 2.14 3.99 0.27
CA ALA A 12 3.48 4.57 0.21
C ALA A 12 3.77 4.93 -1.25
N GLN A 13 3.72 6.23 -1.56
CA GLN A 13 4.03 6.77 -2.89
C GLN A 13 5.35 7.53 -2.81
N HIS A 14 6.34 7.15 -3.63
CA HIS A 14 7.59 7.89 -3.76
C HIS A 14 7.28 9.26 -4.37
N MET A 15 7.26 10.28 -3.53
CA MET A 15 6.91 11.63 -3.92
C MET A 15 7.50 12.62 -2.90
N PRO A 16 8.02 13.78 -3.33
CA PRO A 16 8.63 14.72 -2.39
C PRO A 16 7.62 15.26 -1.36
N PRO A 17 8.07 15.70 -0.17
CA PRO A 17 7.22 16.19 0.92
C PRO A 17 6.24 17.30 0.52
N THR A 18 6.60 18.12 -0.46
CA THR A 18 5.79 19.25 -0.91
C THR A 18 4.58 18.85 -1.74
N PHE A 19 4.53 17.61 -2.26
CA PHE A 19 3.50 17.17 -3.20
C PHE A 19 2.48 16.20 -2.59
N THR A 20 2.86 15.41 -1.58
CA THR A 20 1.99 14.34 -1.04
C THR A 20 0.66 14.84 -0.49
N LYS A 21 0.63 16.03 0.12
CA LYS A 21 -0.62 16.67 0.57
C LYS A 21 -1.55 16.99 -0.59
N SER A 22 -1.03 17.67 -1.62
CA SER A 22 -1.82 18.01 -2.81
C SER A 22 -2.31 16.77 -3.57
N PHE A 23 -1.53 15.68 -3.53
CA PHE A 23 -1.92 14.39 -4.08
C PHE A 23 -3.09 13.76 -3.30
N ALA A 24 -3.02 13.75 -1.96
CA ALA A 24 -4.12 13.28 -1.12
C ALA A 24 -5.41 14.10 -1.33
N GLU A 25 -5.30 15.43 -1.40
CA GLU A 25 -6.43 16.33 -1.66
C GLU A 25 -7.06 16.06 -3.04
N ARG A 26 -6.23 15.85 -4.07
CA ARG A 26 -6.72 15.50 -5.41
C ARG A 26 -7.46 14.17 -5.39
N LEU A 27 -6.90 13.13 -4.78
CA LEU A 27 -7.58 11.83 -4.66
C LEU A 27 -8.92 11.97 -3.93
N ASN A 28 -8.95 12.74 -2.83
CA ASN A 28 -10.17 12.98 -2.07
C ASN A 28 -11.27 13.69 -2.89
N SER A 29 -10.89 14.47 -3.90
CA SER A 29 -11.86 15.17 -4.77
C SER A 29 -12.46 14.29 -5.88
N ILE A 30 -11.80 13.17 -6.23
CA ILE A 30 -12.20 12.31 -7.36
C ILE A 30 -12.60 10.90 -6.95
N CYS A 31 -12.34 10.49 -5.71
CA CYS A 31 -12.69 9.18 -5.17
C CYS A 31 -13.91 9.28 -4.25
N GLU A 32 -14.70 8.21 -4.21
CA GLU A 32 -15.77 8.06 -3.21
C GLU A 32 -15.23 7.80 -1.80
N LEU A 33 -14.05 7.20 -1.71
CA LEU A 33 -13.34 6.98 -0.45
C LEU A 33 -12.65 8.27 -0.01
N LYS A 34 -12.65 8.53 1.30
CA LYS A 34 -11.91 9.64 1.89
C LYS A 34 -10.41 9.41 1.72
N ALA A 35 -9.68 10.38 1.17
CA ALA A 35 -8.22 10.31 1.09
C ALA A 35 -7.59 11.38 2.00
N VAL A 36 -6.55 10.98 2.74
CA VAL A 36 -5.89 11.86 3.72
C VAL A 36 -4.38 11.57 3.79
N GLU A 37 -3.58 12.63 3.92
CA GLU A 37 -2.15 12.50 4.19
C GLU A 37 -1.91 12.15 5.67
N VAL A 38 -1.00 11.22 5.93
CA VAL A 38 -0.62 10.77 7.27
C VAL A 38 0.48 11.68 7.83
N ASP A 39 0.08 12.79 8.47
CA ASP A 39 0.99 13.75 9.12
C ASP A 39 1.13 13.56 10.64
N ARG A 40 0.29 12.68 11.20
CA ARG A 40 0.24 12.33 12.63
C ARG A 40 -0.35 10.93 12.81
N PRO A 41 -0.27 10.34 14.02
CA PRO A 41 -0.97 9.08 14.30
C PRO A 41 -2.48 9.20 14.12
N MET A 42 -3.06 8.28 13.38
CA MET A 42 -4.50 8.21 13.08
C MET A 42 -5.02 6.78 13.30
N PRO A 43 -6.24 6.60 13.83
CA PRO A 43 -6.91 5.30 13.79
C PRO A 43 -7.06 4.80 12.35
N VAL A 44 -6.88 3.50 12.13
CA VAL A 44 -7.13 2.89 10.82
C VAL A 44 -8.62 2.57 10.69
N GLU A 45 -9.30 3.29 9.83
CA GLU A 45 -10.74 3.20 9.57
C GLU A 45 -11.03 2.73 8.13
N VAL A 46 -12.04 1.87 7.99
CA VAL A 46 -12.61 1.48 6.69
C VAL A 46 -13.15 2.72 5.97
N GLY A 47 -13.17 2.70 4.63
CA GLY A 47 -13.62 3.86 3.84
C GLY A 47 -12.56 4.95 3.66
N THR A 48 -11.32 4.73 4.15
CA THR A 48 -10.25 5.73 4.11
C THR A 48 -9.00 5.22 3.39
N ILE A 49 -8.43 6.10 2.56
CA ILE A 49 -7.14 5.99 1.90
C ILE A 49 -6.13 6.88 2.64
N TYR A 50 -5.10 6.27 3.19
CA TYR A 50 -4.03 6.92 3.93
C TYR A 50 -2.80 7.06 3.04
N ILE A 51 -2.43 8.29 2.70
CA ILE A 51 -1.26 8.60 1.88
C ILE A 51 -0.08 8.92 2.80
N GLY A 52 1.02 8.19 2.65
CA GLY A 52 2.26 8.49 3.38
C GLY A 52 2.80 9.88 3.02
N LYS A 53 3.15 10.67 4.03
CA LYS A 53 3.76 11.99 3.84
C LYS A 53 5.19 11.84 3.32
N GLY A 54 5.53 12.55 2.25
CA GLY A 54 6.89 12.54 1.69
C GLY A 54 7.93 13.03 2.71
N GLY A 55 9.13 12.47 2.66
CA GLY A 55 10.20 12.74 3.65
C GLY A 55 9.95 12.12 5.03
N THR A 56 9.01 11.17 5.11
CA THR A 56 8.77 10.31 6.26
C THR A 56 8.34 8.93 5.76
N ASP A 57 8.45 7.90 6.59
CA ASP A 57 7.84 6.60 6.32
C ASP A 57 6.43 6.54 6.90
N VAL A 58 5.54 5.80 6.22
CA VAL A 58 4.21 5.49 6.74
C VAL A 58 4.18 4.07 7.25
N VAL A 59 3.80 3.89 8.51
CA VAL A 59 3.80 2.57 9.17
C VAL A 59 2.48 2.30 9.85
N LEU A 60 2.14 1.01 9.91
CA LEU A 60 1.11 0.52 10.82
C LEU A 60 1.71 0.29 12.21
N ALA A 61 0.91 0.47 13.24
CA ALA A 61 1.26 0.14 14.62
C ALA A 61 -0.01 -0.20 15.43
N ARG A 62 0.16 -0.72 16.65
CA ARG A 62 -0.94 -0.88 17.60
C ARG A 62 -0.80 0.06 18.79
N ARG A 63 -1.87 0.79 19.11
CA ARG A 63 -1.96 1.65 20.30
C ARG A 63 -3.24 1.33 21.05
N GLY A 64 -3.13 0.87 22.30
CA GLY A 64 -4.29 0.48 23.11
C GLY A 64 -5.13 -0.61 22.45
N GLY A 65 -4.48 -1.60 21.81
CA GLY A 65 -5.14 -2.70 21.10
C GLY A 65 -5.69 -2.35 19.71
N LYS A 66 -5.83 -1.06 19.38
CA LYS A 66 -6.34 -0.59 18.08
C LYS A 66 -5.21 -0.43 17.06
N LEU A 67 -5.49 -0.75 15.81
CA LEU A 67 -4.57 -0.50 14.70
C LEU A 67 -4.57 1.00 14.37
N ILE A 68 -3.38 1.57 14.24
CA ILE A 68 -3.15 2.95 13.85
C ILE A 68 -2.20 3.00 12.66
N VAL A 69 -2.27 4.08 11.89
CA VAL A 69 -1.28 4.45 10.88
C VAL A 69 -0.63 5.75 11.33
N HIS A 70 0.69 5.87 11.18
CA HIS A 70 1.39 7.07 11.59
C HIS A 70 2.67 7.31 10.79
N PRO A 71 3.17 8.56 10.74
CA PRO A 71 4.45 8.84 10.13
C PRO A 71 5.58 8.40 11.06
N LYS A 72 6.71 7.98 10.49
CA LYS A 72 7.95 7.65 11.18
C LYS A 72 9.09 8.44 10.51
N PRO A 73 10.06 8.96 11.27
CA PRO A 73 11.25 9.58 10.68
C PRO A 73 11.94 8.64 9.70
N GLU A 74 12.59 9.24 8.70
CA GLU A 74 13.34 8.51 7.66
C GLU A 74 14.32 7.51 8.30
N ASN A 75 14.31 6.29 7.77
CA ASN A 75 15.31 5.30 8.11
C ASN A 75 16.44 5.34 7.06
N PRO A 76 17.67 5.75 7.41
CA PRO A 76 18.78 5.90 6.47
C PRO A 76 19.22 4.59 5.80
N SER A 77 18.75 3.43 6.27
CA SER A 77 18.97 2.14 5.59
C SER A 77 18.12 1.96 4.32
N PHE A 78 17.15 2.84 4.07
CA PHE A 78 16.27 2.79 2.90
C PHE A 78 16.46 4.05 2.06
N LEU A 79 16.26 3.93 0.75
CA LEU A 79 16.52 5.02 -0.20
C LEU A 79 15.31 5.95 -0.39
N TRP A 80 14.11 5.46 -0.09
CA TRP A 80 12.85 6.14 -0.41
C TRP A 80 12.02 6.35 0.84
N HIS A 81 11.47 7.56 0.99
CA HIS A 81 10.61 7.93 2.12
C HIS A 81 9.36 8.66 1.61
N PRO A 82 8.19 8.00 1.56
CA PRO A 82 7.88 6.73 2.24
C PRO A 82 8.39 5.46 1.52
N SER A 83 8.98 4.53 2.26
CA SER A 83 9.37 3.20 1.75
C SER A 83 8.20 2.20 1.75
N VAL A 84 7.99 1.54 0.61
CA VAL A 84 7.04 0.44 0.45
C VAL A 84 7.48 -0.79 1.24
N GLU A 85 8.79 -1.06 1.31
CA GLU A 85 9.35 -2.13 2.13
C GLU A 85 9.02 -1.93 3.61
N ILE A 86 9.25 -0.73 4.15
CA ILE A 86 8.92 -0.41 5.55
C ILE A 86 7.41 -0.55 5.82
N LEU A 87 6.56 -0.05 4.93
CA LEU A 87 5.11 -0.21 5.05
C LEU A 87 4.73 -1.70 5.09
N GLY A 88 5.20 -2.50 4.15
CA GLY A 88 4.93 -3.93 4.09
C GLY A 88 5.41 -4.69 5.33
N ARG A 89 6.59 -4.36 5.86
CA ARG A 89 7.13 -4.96 7.09
C ARG A 89 6.27 -4.60 8.30
N SER A 90 5.86 -3.35 8.46
CA SER A 90 4.98 -2.93 9.56
C SER A 90 3.60 -3.62 9.49
N ALA A 91 3.08 -3.84 8.28
CA ALA A 91 1.85 -4.60 8.08
C ALA A 91 1.99 -6.06 8.54
N LEU A 92 3.11 -6.72 8.21
CA LEU A 92 3.42 -8.08 8.65
C LEU A 92 3.61 -8.23 10.16
N GLU A 93 3.99 -7.16 10.85
CA GLU A 93 4.17 -7.11 12.30
C GLU A 93 2.83 -6.96 13.04
N HIS A 94 1.90 -6.18 12.49
CA HIS A 94 0.69 -5.76 13.24
C HIS A 94 -0.63 -6.34 12.73
N CYS A 95 -0.63 -6.97 11.56
CA CYS A 95 -1.80 -7.57 10.93
C CYS A 95 -1.61 -9.07 10.69
N ASP A 96 -2.71 -9.81 10.64
CA ASP A 96 -2.71 -11.19 10.14
C ASP A 96 -2.37 -11.17 8.63
N PRO A 97 -1.27 -11.79 8.19
CA PRO A 97 -0.88 -11.79 6.79
C PRO A 97 -1.96 -12.31 5.84
N LYS A 98 -2.78 -13.27 6.28
CA LYS A 98 -3.88 -13.83 5.45
C LYS A 98 -4.97 -12.81 5.14
N LYS A 99 -5.02 -11.71 5.92
CA LYS A 99 -5.95 -10.59 5.72
C LYS A 99 -5.32 -9.41 4.98
N LEU A 100 -4.07 -9.54 4.55
CA LEU A 100 -3.38 -8.51 3.78
C LEU A 100 -3.58 -8.71 2.28
N ILE A 101 -3.83 -7.59 1.59
CA ILE A 101 -3.72 -7.49 0.15
C ILE A 101 -2.66 -6.42 -0.14
N ALA A 102 -1.58 -6.79 -0.83
CA ALA A 102 -0.51 -5.88 -1.22
C ALA A 102 -0.51 -5.66 -2.73
N VAL A 103 -0.42 -4.42 -3.18
CA VAL A 103 -0.48 -4.07 -4.61
C VAL A 103 0.76 -3.27 -4.97
N MET A 104 1.57 -3.83 -5.87
CA MET A 104 2.76 -3.19 -6.42
C MET A 104 2.42 -2.60 -7.79
N LEU A 105 2.36 -1.28 -7.87
CA LEU A 105 2.11 -0.55 -9.11
C LEU A 105 3.44 -0.15 -9.77
N THR A 106 3.32 0.45 -10.95
CA THR A 106 4.41 0.99 -11.75
C THR A 106 5.37 1.85 -10.91
N GLY A 107 6.66 1.68 -11.19
CA GLY A 107 7.73 2.34 -10.45
C GLY A 107 9.10 1.76 -10.81
N MET A 108 10.15 2.51 -10.50
CA MET A 108 11.54 2.08 -10.70
C MET A 108 12.10 1.40 -9.44
N GLY A 109 13.04 0.48 -9.61
CA GLY A 109 13.72 -0.18 -8.50
C GLY A 109 12.92 -1.34 -7.93
N HIS A 110 13.18 -1.69 -6.66
CA HIS A 110 12.70 -2.92 -6.02
C HIS A 110 12.06 -2.68 -4.64
N ASP A 111 11.77 -1.42 -4.27
CA ASP A 111 11.24 -1.10 -2.95
C ASP A 111 9.91 -1.83 -2.69
N GLY A 112 9.82 -2.55 -1.57
CA GLY A 112 8.66 -3.36 -1.21
C GLY A 112 8.63 -4.78 -1.77
N ALA A 113 9.50 -5.13 -2.73
CA ALA A 113 9.44 -6.44 -3.37
C ALA A 113 9.69 -7.59 -2.37
N ASP A 114 10.58 -7.39 -1.39
CA ASP A 114 10.88 -8.41 -0.38
C ASP A 114 9.75 -8.52 0.66
N ALA A 115 9.25 -7.40 1.18
CA ALA A 115 8.13 -7.40 2.11
C ALA A 115 6.88 -8.02 1.48
N PHE A 116 6.56 -7.70 0.22
CA PHE A 116 5.37 -8.24 -0.44
C PHE A 116 5.56 -9.72 -0.79
N THR A 117 6.78 -10.15 -1.14
CA THR A 117 7.08 -11.58 -1.27
C THR A 117 6.83 -12.32 0.05
N GLU A 118 7.22 -11.73 1.18
CA GLU A 118 6.96 -12.31 2.50
C GLU A 118 5.46 -12.32 2.86
N ILE A 119 4.70 -11.28 2.49
CA ILE A 119 3.23 -11.25 2.61
C ILE A 119 2.63 -12.46 1.86
N LYS A 120 3.03 -12.71 0.61
CA LYS A 120 2.56 -13.86 -0.16
C LYS A 120 2.94 -15.18 0.52
N LYS A 121 4.20 -15.33 0.94
CA LYS A 121 4.69 -16.55 1.62
C LYS A 121 3.88 -16.88 2.88
N ARG A 122 3.43 -15.85 3.62
CA ARG A 122 2.61 -16.00 4.82
C ARG A 122 1.11 -16.12 4.55
N GLY A 123 0.70 -16.25 3.29
CA GLY A 123 -0.68 -16.49 2.87
C GLY A 123 -1.50 -15.23 2.56
N GLY A 124 -0.87 -14.05 2.56
CA GLY A 124 -1.47 -12.84 2.04
C GLY A 124 -1.58 -12.87 0.52
N LYS A 125 -2.38 -11.96 -0.02
CA LYS A 125 -2.60 -11.85 -1.47
C LYS A 125 -1.82 -10.68 -2.02
N THR A 126 -1.15 -10.85 -3.15
CA THR A 126 -0.34 -9.80 -3.74
C THR A 126 -0.63 -9.63 -5.23
N ILE A 127 -0.63 -8.38 -5.70
CA ILE A 127 -0.83 -8.02 -7.10
C ILE A 127 0.42 -7.29 -7.57
N ALA A 128 0.98 -7.71 -8.69
CA ALA A 128 1.90 -6.88 -9.47
C ALA A 128 1.13 -6.28 -10.66
N GLU A 129 1.29 -4.98 -10.90
CA GLU A 129 0.85 -4.38 -12.15
C GLU A 129 1.58 -5.04 -13.33
N SER A 130 0.88 -5.31 -14.43
CA SER A 130 1.48 -5.93 -15.61
C SER A 130 2.24 -4.92 -16.47
N GLU A 131 3.15 -5.45 -17.29
CA GLU A 131 4.04 -4.64 -18.14
C GLU A 131 3.28 -3.79 -19.18
N ASP A 132 2.13 -4.26 -19.65
CA ASP A 132 1.31 -3.58 -20.67
C ASP A 132 0.64 -2.30 -20.16
N SER A 133 0.40 -2.16 -18.85
CA SER A 133 -0.16 -0.93 -18.27
C SER A 133 0.87 -0.09 -17.52
N ALA A 134 1.98 -0.69 -17.07
CA ALA A 134 3.00 0.00 -16.29
C ALA A 134 3.79 1.01 -17.15
N VAL A 135 3.88 2.26 -16.70
CA VAL A 135 4.72 3.29 -17.33
C VAL A 135 6.21 2.95 -17.19
N VAL A 136 6.59 2.50 -15.99
CA VAL A 136 7.90 1.92 -15.66
C VAL A 136 7.66 0.56 -15.00
N PHE A 137 8.06 -0.50 -15.68
CA PHE A 137 7.93 -1.89 -15.21
C PHE A 137 9.17 -2.35 -14.42
N GLY A 138 9.54 -1.59 -13.38
CA GLY A 138 10.66 -1.92 -12.48
C GLY A 138 10.20 -2.66 -11.24
N MET A 139 9.48 -1.97 -10.35
CA MET A 139 9.00 -2.52 -9.09
C MET A 139 8.06 -3.73 -9.26
N PRO A 140 7.09 -3.72 -10.20
CA PRO A 140 6.28 -4.91 -10.44
C PRO A 140 7.11 -6.10 -10.95
N ARG A 141 8.08 -5.85 -11.84
CA ARG A 141 8.99 -6.90 -12.36
C ARG A 141 9.80 -7.53 -11.23
N GLU A 142 10.39 -6.74 -10.35
CA GLU A 142 11.14 -7.23 -9.19
C GLU A 142 10.27 -8.09 -8.26
N LEU A 143 9.02 -7.69 -8.02
CA LEU A 143 8.09 -8.50 -7.23
C LEU A 143 7.78 -9.84 -7.92
N ILE A 144 7.63 -9.85 -9.25
CA ILE A 144 7.37 -11.06 -10.04
C ILE A 144 8.58 -12.00 -10.01
N GLU A 145 9.77 -11.49 -10.27
CA GLU A 145 11.02 -12.27 -10.32
C GLU A 145 11.35 -12.92 -8.97
N ARG A 146 11.01 -12.26 -7.85
CA ARG A 146 11.14 -12.83 -6.48
C ARG A 146 10.06 -13.86 -6.14
N GLY A 147 9.15 -14.15 -7.07
CA GLY A 147 8.01 -15.04 -6.87
C GLY A 147 6.96 -14.45 -5.92
N GLY A 148 6.99 -13.14 -5.71
CA GLY A 148 6.16 -12.44 -4.73
C GLY A 148 4.77 -12.03 -5.22
N ALA A 149 4.47 -12.11 -6.52
CA ALA A 149 3.14 -11.81 -7.06
C ALA A 149 2.19 -13.02 -6.99
N THR A 150 1.00 -12.89 -6.39
CA THR A 150 -0.07 -13.91 -6.47
C THR A 150 -0.74 -13.87 -7.84
N ILE A 151 -0.97 -12.66 -8.36
CA ILE A 151 -1.51 -12.43 -9.69
C ILE A 151 -0.84 -11.21 -10.33
N ILE A 152 -0.74 -11.22 -11.65
CA ILE A 152 -0.24 -10.11 -12.46
C ILE A 152 -1.43 -9.57 -13.25
N LEU A 153 -1.72 -8.28 -13.15
CA LEU A 153 -2.90 -7.66 -13.77
C LEU A 153 -2.60 -6.26 -14.30
N PRO A 154 -3.22 -5.86 -15.42
CA PRO A 154 -3.16 -4.47 -15.86
C PRO A 154 -3.95 -3.58 -14.90
N ALA A 155 -3.51 -2.33 -14.75
CA ALA A 155 -3.97 -1.38 -13.74
C ALA A 155 -5.49 -1.27 -13.66
N GLU A 156 -6.17 -1.23 -14.81
CA GLU A 156 -7.63 -1.11 -14.90
C GLU A 156 -8.39 -2.33 -14.36
N LYS A 157 -7.74 -3.49 -14.24
CA LYS A 157 -8.33 -4.71 -13.67
C LYS A 157 -8.07 -4.86 -12.17
N ILE A 158 -7.13 -4.11 -11.60
CA ILE A 158 -6.74 -4.21 -10.19
C ILE A 158 -7.92 -3.88 -9.27
N ALA A 159 -8.66 -2.80 -9.54
CA ALA A 159 -9.80 -2.41 -8.72
C ALA A 159 -10.87 -3.52 -8.62
N LYS A 160 -11.17 -4.19 -9.75
CA LYS A 160 -12.10 -5.33 -9.78
C LYS A 160 -11.59 -6.50 -8.94
N GLN A 161 -10.29 -6.79 -9.00
CA GLN A 161 -9.68 -7.86 -8.22
C GLN A 161 -9.65 -7.54 -6.72
N LEU A 162 -9.39 -6.28 -6.34
CA LEU A 162 -9.47 -5.81 -4.97
C LEU A 162 -10.88 -6.02 -4.38
N MET A 163 -11.93 -5.64 -5.11
CA MET A 163 -13.32 -5.86 -4.68
C MET A 163 -13.61 -7.34 -4.41
N LYS A 164 -13.16 -8.23 -5.31
CA LYS A 164 -13.35 -9.68 -5.17
C LYS A 164 -12.69 -10.20 -3.89
N TRP A 165 -11.41 -9.91 -3.69
CA TRP A 165 -10.68 -10.41 -2.53
C TRP A 165 -11.13 -9.78 -1.22
N ALA A 166 -11.46 -8.49 -1.21
CA ALA A 166 -11.98 -7.81 -0.03
C ALA A 166 -13.28 -8.46 0.47
N LYS A 167 -14.18 -8.86 -0.45
CA LYS A 167 -15.40 -9.60 -0.11
C LYS A 167 -15.10 -10.99 0.47
N GLU A 168 -14.14 -11.71 -0.11
CA GLU A 168 -13.72 -13.03 0.39
C GLU A 168 -13.13 -12.98 1.80
N LEU A 169 -12.43 -11.89 2.15
CA LEU A 169 -11.79 -11.70 3.46
C LEU A 169 -12.73 -11.12 4.54
N SER A 170 -13.88 -10.59 4.13
CA SER A 170 -14.89 -10.01 5.02
C SER A 170 -15.95 -11.02 5.48
N ASN A 171 -15.97 -12.21 4.86
CA ASN A 171 -16.83 -13.35 5.23
C ASN A 171 -16.07 -14.31 6.15
#